data_AF-A0A954F9V8-F1
#
_entry.id   AF-A0A954F9V8-F1
#
_cell.length_a   1.000
_cell.length_b   1.000
_cell.length_c   1.000
_cell.angle_alpha   90.00
_cell.angle_beta   90.00
_cell.angle_gamma   90.00
#
_symmetry.space_group_name_H-M   'P 1'
#
loop_
_entity.id
_entity.type
_entity.pdbx_description
1 polymer ?
#
loop_
_entity_poly.entity_id
_entity_poly.type
_entity_poly.pdbx_seq_one_letter_code
_entity_poly.pdbx_strand_id
1 'polypeptide(L)'
;MATAAKTSGAKKYSADDIEVLEGLEAVRRRPSMYIGGVDIRGLHHLLWEIVDNSVDEYLAKEADTITVTLHKDGASCSVKDNGR
;
A
#
# COMPACT_ATOMS: atom_id res chain seq x y z
N MET A 1 27.90 44.45 25.04
CA MET A 1 27.23 44.16 23.75
C MET A 1 26.53 42.82 23.89
N ALA A 2 25.25 42.83 24.28
CA ALA A 2 24.48 41.60 24.47
C ALA A 2 23.79 41.24 23.15
N THR A 3 24.13 40.07 22.62
CA THR A 3 23.54 39.47 21.43
C THR A 3 22.13 38.97 21.74
N ALA A 4 21.12 39.58 21.10
CA ALA A 4 19.73 39.12 21.21
C ALA A 4 19.55 37.80 20.45
N ALA A 5 19.10 36.76 21.16
CA ALA A 5 18.73 35.49 20.57
C ALA A 5 17.49 35.66 19.68
N LYS A 6 17.57 35.18 18.43
CA LYS A 6 16.48 35.20 17.46
C LYS A 6 15.46 34.12 17.84
N THR A 7 14.37 34.51 18.49
CA THR A 7 13.26 33.60 18.82
C THR A 7 12.60 33.14 17.51
N SER A 8 12.77 31.88 17.14
CA SER A 8 12.02 31.23 16.07
C SER A 8 10.53 31.24 16.47
N GLY A 9 9.72 32.01 15.76
CA GLY A 9 8.28 32.13 16.03
C GLY A 9 7.63 30.75 16.08
N ALA A 10 6.98 30.43 17.19
CA ALA A 10 6.19 29.22 17.33
C ALA A 10 5.03 29.26 16.33
N LYS A 11 5.07 28.39 15.31
CA LYS A 11 3.92 28.22 14.40
C LYS A 11 2.74 27.74 15.26
N LYS A 12 1.69 28.55 15.33
CA LYS A 12 0.51 28.26 16.15
C LYS A 12 -0.27 27.14 15.45
N TYR A 13 -0.32 25.96 16.07
CA TYR A 13 -1.09 24.82 15.57
C TYR A 13 -2.58 25.16 15.56
N SER A 14 -3.25 25.06 14.40
CA SER A 14 -4.67 25.33 14.21
C SER A 14 -5.40 24.14 13.58
N ALA A 15 -6.72 24.26 13.43
CA ALA A 15 -7.53 23.26 12.72
C ALA A 15 -7.08 23.07 11.25
N ASP A 16 -6.49 24.10 10.63
CA ASP A 16 -6.01 24.04 9.26
C ASP A 16 -4.74 23.19 9.10
N ASP A 17 -4.04 22.86 10.21
CA ASP A 17 -2.90 21.93 10.19
C ASP A 17 -3.35 20.45 10.25
N ILE A 18 -4.66 20.17 10.34
CA ILE A 18 -5.22 18.82 10.26
C ILE A 18 -5.59 18.49 8.81
N GLU A 19 -4.92 17.49 8.26
CA GLU A 19 -5.21 16.95 6.92
C GLU A 19 -5.99 15.64 7.05
N VAL A 20 -7.11 15.54 6.33
CA VAL A 20 -7.85 14.29 6.14
C VAL A 20 -7.46 13.74 4.78
N LEU A 21 -6.93 12.51 4.76
CA LEU A 21 -6.55 11.82 3.53
C LEU A 21 -7.74 10.98 3.05
N GLU A 22 -8.18 11.20 1.81
CA GLU A 22 -9.38 10.54 1.26
C GLU A 22 -9.01 9.32 0.40
N GLY A 23 -9.91 8.33 0.38
CA GLY A 23 -9.77 7.12 -0.44
C GLY A 23 -8.44 6.40 -0.22
N LEU A 24 -7.67 6.21 -1.30
CA LEU A 24 -6.39 5.51 -1.28
C LEU A 24 -5.18 6.39 -0.93
N GLU A 25 -5.38 7.68 -0.63
CA GLU A 25 -4.27 8.58 -0.31
C GLU A 25 -3.56 8.17 0.97
N ALA A 26 -4.30 7.76 2.00
CA ALA A 26 -3.71 7.26 3.25
C ALA A 26 -2.83 6.01 3.00
N VAL A 27 -3.29 5.10 2.15
CA VAL A 27 -2.56 3.88 1.76
C VAL A 27 -1.26 4.24 1.04
N ARG A 28 -1.32 5.16 0.07
CA ARG A 28 -0.14 5.61 -0.68
C ARG A 28 0.84 6.40 0.16
N ARG A 29 0.36 7.20 1.12
CA ARG A 29 1.19 8.00 2.02
C ARG A 29 1.90 7.12 3.06
N ARG A 30 1.25 6.06 3.54
CA ARG A 30 1.78 5.15 4.57
C ARG A 30 1.64 3.67 4.17
N PRO A 31 2.28 3.23 3.08
CA PRO A 31 2.09 1.88 2.54
C PRO A 31 2.50 0.79 3.52
N SER A 32 3.55 1.01 4.32
CA SER A 32 4.03 0.02 5.29
C SER A 32 2.98 -0.39 6.33
N MET A 33 1.98 0.47 6.59
CA MET A 33 0.86 0.13 7.48
C MET A 33 -0.06 -0.94 6.90
N TYR A 34 -0.12 -1.05 5.56
CA TYR A 34 -1.03 -1.93 4.84
C TYR A 34 -0.32 -3.16 4.29
N ILE A 35 0.89 -3.01 3.75
CA ILE A 35 1.65 -4.09 3.10
C ILE A 35 2.92 -4.49 3.86
N GLY A 36 3.05 -4.07 5.12
CA GLY A 36 4.17 -4.41 6.02
C GLY A 36 5.51 -3.74 5.71
N GLY A 37 5.70 -3.20 4.51
CA GLY A 37 6.91 -2.47 4.10
C GLY A 37 6.91 -2.11 2.61
N VAL A 38 7.96 -1.41 2.16
CA VAL A 38 8.18 -1.08 0.73
C VAL A 38 9.45 -1.74 0.18
N ASP A 39 9.92 -2.77 0.89
CA ASP A 39 11.02 -3.63 0.45
C ASP A 39 10.49 -4.81 -0.38
N ILE A 40 11.36 -5.79 -0.66
CA ILE A 40 11.00 -6.99 -1.40
C ILE A 40 9.84 -7.78 -0.79
N ARG A 41 9.65 -7.74 0.54
CA ARG A 41 8.55 -8.44 1.20
C ARG A 41 7.23 -7.76 0.91
N GLY A 42 7.20 -6.42 1.00
CA GLY A 42 6.02 -5.63 0.64
C GLY A 42 5.65 -5.78 -0.83
N LEU A 43 6.65 -5.85 -1.72
CA LEU A 43 6.41 -6.11 -3.14
C LEU A 43 5.73 -7.47 -3.37
N HIS A 44 6.21 -8.55 -2.74
CA HIS A 44 5.56 -9.86 -2.87
C HIS A 44 4.20 -9.89 -2.17
N HIS A 45 4.01 -9.13 -1.10
CA HIS A 45 2.73 -9.00 -0.40
C HIS A 45 1.63 -8.50 -1.33
N LEU A 46 1.93 -7.54 -2.22
CA LEU A 46 0.98 -7.10 -3.24
C LEU A 46 0.51 -8.24 -4.14
N LEU A 47 1.39 -9.19 -4.48
CA LEU A 47 1.01 -10.38 -5.26
C LEU A 47 0.22 -11.38 -4.42
N TRP A 48 0.61 -11.59 -3.16
CA TRP A 48 -0.10 -12.49 -2.24
C TRP A 48 -1.55 -12.07 -2.06
N GLU A 49 -1.83 -10.78 -1.86
CA GLU A 49 -3.20 -10.28 -1.73
C GLU A 49 -4.10 -10.63 -2.94
N ILE A 50 -3.54 -10.67 -4.16
CA ILE A 50 -4.32 -11.06 -5.35
C ILE A 50 -4.47 -12.58 -5.44
N VAL A 51 -3.40 -13.33 -5.15
CA VAL A 51 -3.45 -14.80 -5.11
C VAL A 51 -4.42 -15.30 -4.04
N ASP A 52 -4.44 -14.67 -2.87
CA ASP A 52 -5.30 -15.04 -1.75
C ASP A 52 -6.78 -14.84 -2.11
N ASN A 53 -7.14 -13.76 -2.82
CA ASN A 53 -8.48 -13.60 -3.38
C ASN A 53 -8.86 -14.74 -4.36
N SER A 54 -7.92 -15.19 -5.20
CA SER A 54 -8.14 -16.34 -6.08
C SER A 54 -8.28 -17.67 -5.30
N VAL A 55 -7.56 -17.82 -4.18
CA VAL A 55 -7.69 -18.96 -3.27
C VAL A 55 -9.05 -18.94 -2.57
N ASP A 56 -9.59 -17.77 -2.24
CA ASP A 56 -10.94 -17.66 -1.68
C ASP A 56 -12.01 -18.20 -2.64
N GLU A 57 -11.88 -17.99 -3.95
CA GLU A 57 -12.77 -18.61 -4.94
C GLU A 57 -12.62 -20.14 -5.00
N TYR A 58 -11.41 -20.67 -4.80
CA TYR A 58 -11.21 -22.12 -4.63
C TYR A 58 -11.89 -22.64 -3.36
N LEU A 59 -11.77 -21.92 -2.24
CA LEU A 59 -12.45 -22.26 -0.98
C LEU A 59 -13.98 -22.21 -1.12
N ALA A 60 -14.49 -21.30 -1.95
CA ALA A 60 -15.90 -21.24 -2.34
C ALA A 60 -16.33 -22.36 -3.30
N LYS A 61 -15.39 -23.16 -3.82
CA LYS A 61 -15.59 -24.24 -4.83
C LYS A 61 -16.00 -23.72 -6.21
N GLU A 62 -15.64 -22.48 -6.52
CA GLU A 62 -15.98 -21.79 -7.76
C GLU A 62 -14.78 -21.69 -8.71
N ALA A 63 -13.55 -21.81 -8.19
CA ALA A 63 -12.32 -21.92 -8.97
C ALA A 63 -11.59 -23.24 -8.70
N ASP A 64 -10.85 -23.75 -9.70
CA ASP A 64 -9.97 -24.92 -9.56
C ASP A 64 -8.55 -24.69 -10.11
N THR A 65 -8.35 -23.60 -10.85
CA THR A 65 -7.11 -23.31 -11.55
C THR A 65 -6.75 -21.85 -11.36
N ILE A 66 -5.55 -21.61 -10.80
CA ILE A 66 -4.97 -20.27 -10.64
C ILE A 66 -3.68 -20.21 -11.48
N THR A 67 -3.59 -19.22 -12.36
CA THR A 67 -2.44 -18.96 -13.23
C THR A 67 -1.77 -17.66 -12.84
N VAL A 68 -0.51 -17.73 -12.43
CA VAL A 68 0.34 -16.56 -12.18
C VAL A 68 1.34 -16.41 -13.31
N THR A 69 1.36 -15.24 -13.96
CA THR A 69 2.30 -14.91 -15.03
C THR A 69 3.22 -13.79 -14.60
N LEU A 70 4.52 -14.04 -14.63
CA LEU A 70 5.54 -12.99 -14.53
C LEU A 70 5.89 -12.51 -15.94
N HIS A 71 5.72 -11.21 -16.20
CA HIS A 71 5.94 -10.66 -17.53
C HIS A 71 7.42 -10.40 -17.78
N LYS A 72 7.80 -10.32 -19.07
CA LYS A 72 9.20 -10.14 -19.49
C LYS A 72 9.77 -8.76 -19.15
N ASP A 73 8.94 -7.80 -18.76
CA ASP A 73 9.37 -6.46 -18.34
C ASP A 73 10.04 -6.46 -16.96
N GLY A 74 9.90 -7.55 -16.19
CA GLY A 74 10.43 -7.66 -14.83
C GLY A 74 9.76 -6.72 -13.82
N ALA A 75 8.67 -6.04 -14.21
CA ALA A 75 7.99 -5.02 -13.41
C ALA A 75 6.49 -5.29 -13.27
N SER A 76 5.93 -6.22 -14.05
CA SER A 76 4.52 -6.60 -13.97
C SER A 76 4.32 -8.10 -13.79
N CYS A 77 3.19 -8.42 -13.16
CA CYS A 77 2.68 -9.78 -13.04
C CYS A 77 1.16 -9.76 -13.22
N SER A 78 0.58 -10.90 -13.60
CA SER A 78 -0.86 -11.10 -13.64
C SER A 78 -1.24 -12.39 -12.88
N VAL A 79 -2.36 -12.32 -12.17
CA VAL A 79 -3.00 -13.48 -11.53
C VAL A 79 -4.36 -13.64 -12.21
N LYS A 80 -4.65 -14.85 -12.65
CA LYS A 80 -5.92 -15.22 -13.27
C LYS A 80 -6.42 -16.51 -12.65
N ASP A 81 -7.64 -16.51 -12.16
CA ASP A 81 -8.37 -17.72 -11.82
C ASP A 81 -9.56 -17.95 -12.78
N ASN A 82 -10.29 -19.03 -12.56
CA ASN A 82 -11.53 -19.38 -13.25
C ASN A 82 -12.76 -19.31 -12.33
N GLY A 83 -12.68 -18.52 -11.25
CA GLY A 83 -13.80 -18.22 -10.35
C GLY A 83 -14.81 -17.25 -10.95
N ARG A 84 -15.66 -16.66 -10.09
CA ARG A 84 -16.75 -15.75 -10.49
C ARG A 84 -16.32 -14.30 -10.71
#